data_AF-A0A7V4GB15-F1
#
_entry.id   AF-A0A7V4GB15-F1
#
_cell.length_a   1.000
_cell.length_b   1.000
_cell.length_c   1.000
_cell.angle_alpha   90.00
_cell.angle_beta   90.00
_cell.angle_gamma   90.00
#
_symmetry.space_group_name_H-M   'P 1'
#
loop_
_entity.id
_entity.type
_entity.pdbx_description
1 polymer ?
#
loop_
_entity_poly.entity_id
_entity_poly.type
_entity_poly.pdbx_seq_one_letter_code
_entity_poly.pdbx_strand_id
1 'polypeptide(L)'
;MAYQLVLDDAVRGIDGSTPRTFVPSVFVTGNTDHGRPPPPPDPAFDHDIAPLLERRCADCHGESRPSAGLALWPAERLDQTATRTSVEWIGWRVLAPGSPERSYLLYKVTGAPGLVGERMPPHDPLSRDQATALERWIALGAPR
;
A
#
# COMPACT_ATOMS: atom_id res chain seq x y z
N MET A 1 -7.91 15.63 -26.04
CA MET A 1 -7.89 14.85 -27.30
C MET A 1 -9.13 13.96 -27.29
N ALA A 2 -9.89 13.89 -28.37
CA ALA A 2 -11.08 13.04 -28.46
C ALA A 2 -10.75 11.80 -29.27
N TYR A 3 -11.02 10.63 -28.71
CA TYR A 3 -10.82 9.35 -29.39
C TYR A 3 -12.18 8.76 -29.73
N GLN A 4 -12.35 8.37 -31.00
CA GLN A 4 -13.54 7.65 -31.45
C GLN A 4 -13.19 6.16 -31.49
N LEU A 5 -13.85 5.37 -30.64
CA LEU A 5 -13.81 3.93 -30.74
C LEU A 5 -14.80 3.49 -31.81
N VAL A 6 -14.31 2.94 -32.92
CA VAL A 6 -15.13 2.29 -33.93
C VAL A 6 -15.10 0.80 -33.65
N LEU A 7 -16.23 0.25 -33.23
CA LEU A 7 -16.41 -1.18 -33.02
C LEU A 7 -16.74 -1.84 -34.36
N ASP A 8 -16.07 -2.95 -34.67
CA ASP A 8 -16.33 -3.72 -35.89
C ASP A 8 -17.60 -4.57 -35.78
N ASP A 9 -18.14 -5.01 -36.92
CA ASP A 9 -19.37 -5.80 -37.00
C ASP A 9 -19.26 -7.21 -36.38
N ALA A 10 -18.05 -7.64 -35.95
CA ALA A 10 -17.85 -8.89 -35.24
C ALA A 10 -18.03 -8.75 -33.72
N VAL A 11 -18.20 -7.54 -33.18
CA VAL A 11 -18.50 -7.33 -31.77
C VAL A 11 -19.88 -7.91 -31.43
N ARG A 12 -19.95 -8.64 -30.32
CA ARG A 12 -21.17 -9.26 -29.79
C ARG A 12 -21.41 -8.77 -28.37
N GLY A 13 -22.68 -8.67 -27.99
CA GLY A 13 -23.06 -8.51 -26.60
C GLY A 13 -22.54 -9.68 -25.76
N ILE A 14 -22.45 -9.50 -24.44
CA ILE A 14 -22.04 -10.56 -23.50
C ILE A 14 -23.00 -11.76 -23.59
N ASP A 15 -24.24 -11.52 -24.00
CA ASP A 15 -25.29 -12.50 -24.29
C ASP A 15 -25.22 -13.09 -25.72
N GLY A 16 -24.20 -12.74 -26.50
CA GLY A 16 -24.03 -13.18 -27.89
C GLY A 16 -24.88 -12.42 -28.90
N SER A 17 -25.65 -11.41 -28.49
CA SER A 17 -26.50 -10.63 -29.38
C SER A 17 -25.69 -9.73 -30.33
N THR A 18 -26.22 -9.49 -31.53
CA THR A 18 -25.69 -8.49 -32.45
C THR A 18 -26.26 -7.10 -32.10
N PRO A 19 -25.42 -6.12 -31.74
CA PRO A 19 -25.89 -4.76 -31.46
C PRO A 19 -26.59 -4.17 -32.69
N ARG A 20 -27.84 -3.69 -32.55
CA ARG A 20 -28.63 -3.15 -33.67
C ARG A 20 -28.48 -1.64 -33.88
N THR A 21 -27.88 -0.94 -32.92
CA THR A 21 -27.65 0.50 -32.98
C THR A 21 -26.29 0.81 -32.37
N PHE A 22 -25.39 1.37 -33.18
CA PHE A 22 -24.14 1.93 -32.68
C PHE A 22 -24.42 3.34 -32.16
N VAL A 23 -24.48 3.49 -30.84
CA VAL A 23 -24.43 4.81 -30.21
C VAL A 23 -22.95 5.18 -30.11
N PRO A 24 -22.46 6.27 -30.74
CA PRO A 24 -21.07 6.64 -30.61
C PRO A 24 -20.75 6.94 -29.15
N SER A 25 -20.02 6.04 -28.50
CA SER A 25 -19.46 6.26 -27.16
C SER A 25 -18.26 7.21 -27.30
N VAL A 26 -18.46 8.45 -26.85
CA VAL A 26 -17.41 9.46 -26.80
C VAL A 26 -16.56 9.22 -25.55
N PHE A 27 -15.30 8.87 -25.73
CA PHE A 27 -14.33 8.82 -24.64
C PHE A 27 -13.64 10.18 -24.55
N VAL A 28 -13.94 10.93 -23.49
CA VAL A 28 -13.23 12.17 -23.18
C VAL A 28 -12.03 11.80 -22.33
N THR A 29 -10.84 11.71 -22.93
CA THR A 29 -9.60 11.74 -22.13
C THR A 29 -9.35 13.20 -21.73
N GLY A 30 -10.01 13.61 -20.67
CA GLY A 30 -9.86 14.90 -19.99
C GLY A 30 -9.86 14.66 -18.48
N ASN A 31 -9.27 15.58 -17.72
CA ASN A 31 -9.12 15.51 -16.26
C ASN A 31 -10.46 15.64 -15.49
N THR A 32 -11.58 15.34 -16.13
CA THR A 32 -12.90 15.32 -15.50
C THR A 32 -13.12 13.93 -14.95
N ASP A 33 -12.87 13.85 -13.65
CA ASP A 33 -13.17 12.75 -12.75
C ASP A 33 -14.58 12.19 -13.03
N HIS A 34 -14.65 11.10 -13.81
CA HIS A 34 -15.85 10.27 -13.88
C HIS A 34 -15.99 9.49 -12.58
N GLY A 35 -16.37 10.20 -11.51
CA GLY A 35 -16.80 9.64 -10.24
C GLY A 35 -15.81 8.67 -9.60
N ARG A 36 -14.50 8.94 -9.65
CA ARG A 36 -13.58 8.31 -8.72
C ARG A 36 -14.08 8.68 -7.32
N PRO A 37 -14.43 7.70 -6.46
CA PRO A 37 -14.72 8.01 -5.08
C PRO A 37 -13.57 8.85 -4.54
N PRO A 38 -13.83 9.89 -3.72
CA PRO A 38 -12.76 10.64 -3.10
C PRO A 38 -11.79 9.64 -2.45
N PRO A 39 -10.47 9.88 -2.55
CA PRO A 39 -9.51 8.98 -1.93
C PRO A 39 -9.92 8.78 -0.46
N PRO A 40 -9.77 7.56 0.09
CA PRO A 40 -10.11 7.34 1.48
C PRO A 40 -9.36 8.34 2.36
N PRO A 41 -9.92 8.72 3.52
CA PRO A 41 -9.27 9.65 4.43
C PRO A 41 -7.83 9.22 4.72
N ASP A 42 -6.99 10.18 5.06
CA ASP A 42 -5.62 9.88 5.45
C ASP A 42 -5.62 8.98 6.70
N PRO A 43 -4.75 7.95 6.74
CA PRO A 43 -4.69 7.02 7.85
C PRO A 43 -4.30 7.75 9.14
N ALA A 44 -5.12 7.63 10.17
CA ALA A 44 -4.85 8.15 11.51
C ALA A 44 -4.03 7.10 12.29
N PHE A 45 -2.99 7.55 13.00
CA PHE A 45 -2.11 6.61 13.69
C PHE A 45 -2.87 5.78 14.73
N ASP A 46 -3.60 6.43 15.64
CA ASP A 46 -4.28 5.75 16.76
C ASP A 46 -5.37 4.76 16.31
N HIS A 47 -6.04 5.04 15.18
CA HIS A 47 -7.18 4.25 14.72
C HIS A 47 -6.81 3.22 13.65
N ASP A 48 -5.87 3.55 12.77
CA ASP A 48 -5.55 2.72 11.60
C ASP A 48 -4.20 2.01 11.75
N ILE A 49 -3.16 2.72 12.21
CA ILE A 49 -1.78 2.23 12.18
C ILE A 49 -1.36 1.53 13.46
N ALA A 50 -1.58 2.13 14.62
CA ALA A 50 -1.28 1.54 15.92
C ALA A 50 -1.94 0.15 16.07
N PRO A 51 -3.24 -0.02 15.77
CA PRO A 51 -3.87 -1.33 15.89
C PRO A 51 -3.40 -2.31 14.81
N LEU A 52 -2.94 -1.81 13.65
CA LEU A 52 -2.31 -2.65 12.63
C LEU A 52 -0.96 -3.19 13.12
N LEU A 53 -0.09 -2.33 13.66
CA LEU A 53 1.22 -2.72 14.17
C LEU A 53 1.10 -3.66 15.38
N GLU A 54 0.16 -3.38 16.29
CA GLU A 54 -0.13 -4.26 17.41
C GLU A 54 -0.53 -5.67 16.92
N ARG A 55 -1.58 -5.75 16.09
CA ARG A 55 -2.15 -7.06 15.70
C ARG A 55 -1.31 -7.84 14.69
N ARG A 56 -0.47 -7.17 13.89
CA ARG A 56 0.24 -7.80 12.76
C ARG A 56 1.74 -7.90 12.97
N CYS A 57 2.29 -7.14 13.90
CA CYS A 57 3.74 -7.09 14.10
C CYS A 57 4.17 -7.50 15.50
N ALA A 58 3.35 -7.26 16.54
CA ALA A 58 3.81 -7.36 17.93
C ALA A 58 4.23 -8.77 18.37
N ASP A 59 3.71 -9.83 17.75
CA ASP A 59 4.08 -11.21 18.10
C ASP A 59 5.59 -11.48 17.98
N CYS A 60 6.24 -10.91 16.95
CA CYS A 60 7.68 -11.05 16.73
C CYS A 60 8.45 -9.73 16.90
N HIS A 61 7.79 -8.60 16.76
CA HIS A 61 8.35 -7.25 16.81
C HIS A 61 7.70 -6.39 17.91
N GLY A 62 7.28 -7.01 19.01
CA GLY A 62 6.74 -6.33 20.19
C GLY A 62 7.83 -5.86 21.17
N GLU A 63 7.40 -5.50 22.38
CA GLU A 63 8.29 -4.91 23.39
C GLU A 63 9.34 -5.89 23.92
N SER A 64 8.92 -7.13 24.19
CA SER A 64 9.76 -8.15 24.83
C SER A 64 10.53 -8.94 23.79
N ARG A 65 11.85 -8.71 23.73
CA ARG A 65 12.80 -9.41 22.83
C ARG A 65 12.37 -9.34 21.35
N PRO A 66 12.19 -8.12 20.80
CA PRO A 66 11.85 -7.95 19.40
C PRO A 66 12.89 -8.60 18.48
N SER A 67 12.40 -9.26 17.44
CA SER A 67 13.22 -9.82 16.37
C SER A 67 14.09 -8.73 15.76
N ALA A 68 15.38 -9.03 15.58
CA ALA A 68 16.42 -8.08 15.15
C ALA A 68 16.55 -6.80 16.02
N GLY A 69 16.02 -6.78 17.24
CA GLY A 69 15.98 -5.59 18.08
C GLY A 69 15.03 -4.50 17.58
N LEU A 70 14.08 -4.86 16.70
CA LEU A 70 13.13 -3.95 16.06
C LEU A 70 11.74 -4.07 16.72
N ALA A 71 11.41 -3.13 17.59
CA ALA A 71 10.12 -3.05 18.26
C ALA A 71 9.19 -2.08 17.50
N LEU A 72 8.24 -2.65 16.75
CA LEU A 72 7.18 -1.90 16.07
C LEU A 72 5.98 -1.62 16.98
N TRP A 73 5.94 -2.26 18.16
CA TRP A 73 4.94 -2.05 19.21
C TRP A 73 5.60 -2.20 20.60
N PRO A 74 5.19 -1.42 21.63
CA PRO A 74 4.20 -0.35 21.60
C PRO A 74 4.66 0.88 20.80
N ALA A 75 3.74 1.77 20.48
CA ALA A 75 3.93 2.90 19.58
C ALA A 75 5.16 3.76 19.92
N GLU A 76 5.49 3.91 21.19
CA GLU A 76 6.61 4.72 21.70
C GLU A 76 7.96 4.17 21.25
N ARG A 77 8.03 2.90 20.86
CA ARG A 77 9.26 2.20 20.44
C ARG A 77 9.56 2.37 18.95
N LEU A 78 8.58 2.82 18.14
CA LEU A 78 8.74 3.02 16.70
C LEU A 78 9.87 4.00 16.38
N ASP A 79 9.88 5.16 17.02
CA ASP A 79 10.90 6.19 16.72
C ASP A 79 12.31 5.71 17.08
N GLN A 80 12.42 4.96 18.18
CA GLN A 80 13.67 4.46 18.71
C GLN A 80 14.26 3.32 17.88
N THR A 81 13.41 2.43 17.36
CA THR A 81 13.88 1.18 16.74
C THR A 81 13.55 1.07 15.26
N ALA A 82 12.42 1.59 14.80
CA ALA A 82 11.96 1.46 13.42
C ALA A 82 12.48 2.57 12.52
N THR A 83 12.84 3.74 13.06
CA THR A 83 13.42 4.77 12.20
C THR A 83 14.91 4.53 11.94
N ARG A 84 15.62 3.62 12.62
CA ARG A 84 17.06 3.39 12.36
C ARG A 84 17.37 2.92 10.93
N THR A 85 18.65 2.99 10.56
CA THR A 85 19.17 2.37 9.33
C THR A 85 18.91 0.86 9.34
N SER A 86 18.39 0.33 8.22
CA SER A 86 18.22 -1.10 8.00
C SER A 86 19.57 -1.78 7.97
N VAL A 87 19.68 -2.90 8.69
CA VAL A 87 20.89 -3.74 8.69
C VAL A 87 20.89 -4.71 7.51
N GLU A 88 19.73 -4.99 6.94
CA GLU A 88 19.55 -5.88 5.79
C GLU A 88 19.62 -5.12 4.46
N TRP A 89 19.38 -3.81 4.46
CA TRP A 89 19.45 -2.96 3.28
C TRP A 89 20.20 -1.65 3.55
N ILE A 90 21.48 -1.62 3.19
CA ILE A 90 22.37 -0.50 3.49
C ILE A 90 21.88 0.79 2.80
N GLY A 91 21.88 1.90 3.55
CA GLY A 91 21.49 3.22 3.05
C GLY A 91 19.99 3.52 3.15
N TRP A 92 19.17 2.56 3.57
CA TRP A 92 17.74 2.73 3.78
C TRP A 92 17.41 2.72 5.28
N ARG A 93 16.31 3.36 5.68
CA ARG A 93 15.78 3.21 7.05
C ARG A 93 14.83 2.02 7.07
N VAL A 94 14.64 1.41 8.23
CA VAL A 94 13.57 0.41 8.40
C VAL A 94 12.23 1.08 8.09
N LEU A 95 11.98 2.25 8.66
CA LEU A 95 10.87 3.13 8.36
C LEU A 95 11.43 4.55 8.14
N ALA A 96 11.19 5.12 6.96
CA ALA A 96 11.62 6.46 6.57
C ALA A 96 10.39 7.38 6.44
N PRO A 97 10.07 8.18 7.47
CA PRO A 97 9.00 9.17 7.39
C PRO A 97 9.16 10.08 6.17
N GLY A 98 8.10 10.23 5.38
CA GLY A 98 8.07 11.03 4.16
C GLY A 98 8.72 10.38 2.94
N SER A 99 9.22 9.15 3.05
CA SER A 99 9.90 8.44 1.95
C SER A 99 9.54 6.95 1.96
N PRO A 100 8.32 6.56 1.54
CA PRO A 100 7.90 5.16 1.48
C PRO A 100 8.86 4.32 0.62
N GLU A 101 9.36 4.88 -0.48
CA GLU A 101 10.32 4.25 -1.38
C GLU A 101 11.71 4.03 -0.77
N ARG A 102 11.98 4.57 0.42
CA ARG A 102 13.20 4.33 1.22
C ARG A 102 12.90 3.68 2.57
N SER A 103 11.70 3.16 2.73
CA SER A 103 11.24 2.45 3.93
C SER A 103 11.29 0.95 3.70
N TYR A 104 12.32 0.30 4.25
CA TYR A 104 12.53 -1.14 4.07
C TYR A 104 11.39 -2.00 4.64
N LEU A 105 10.65 -1.48 5.63
CA LEU A 105 9.43 -2.09 6.15
C LEU A 105 8.42 -2.37 5.03
N LEU A 106 8.21 -1.45 4.09
CA LEU A 106 7.29 -1.64 2.97
C LEU A 106 7.74 -2.76 2.04
N TYR A 107 9.05 -2.91 1.83
CA TYR A 107 9.61 -4.03 1.06
C TYR A 107 9.36 -5.37 1.75
N LYS A 108 9.58 -5.43 3.07
CA LYS A 108 9.28 -6.62 3.88
C LYS A 108 7.81 -6.98 3.85
N VAL A 109 6.90 -6.00 3.97
CA VAL A 109 5.46 -6.32 4.05
C VAL A 109 4.80 -6.64 2.71
N THR A 110 5.34 -6.10 1.61
CA THR A 110 4.83 -6.38 0.26
C THR A 110 5.49 -7.59 -0.40
N GLY A 111 6.62 -8.07 0.14
CA GLY A 111 7.40 -9.14 -0.49
C GLY A 111 8.10 -8.67 -1.77
N ALA A 112 8.58 -7.42 -1.78
CA ALA A 112 9.16 -6.80 -2.97
C ALA A 112 10.43 -7.56 -3.45
N PRO A 113 10.70 -7.57 -4.78
CA PRO A 113 11.89 -8.21 -5.32
C PRO A 113 13.18 -7.71 -4.66
N GLY A 114 14.09 -8.65 -4.39
CA GLY A 114 15.37 -8.35 -3.74
C GLY A 114 15.32 -8.27 -2.21
N LEU A 115 14.18 -8.50 -1.56
CA LEU A 115 14.15 -8.58 -0.09
C LEU A 115 15.14 -9.63 0.43
N VAL A 116 15.73 -9.37 1.60
CA VAL A 116 16.60 -10.32 2.31
C VAL A 116 15.73 -11.09 3.30
N GLY A 117 15.90 -12.40 3.40
CA GLY A 117 15.07 -13.26 4.25
C GLY A 117 13.68 -13.49 3.67
N GLU A 118 12.64 -13.39 4.49
CA GLU A 118 11.25 -13.65 4.10
C GLU A 118 10.37 -12.39 4.18
N ARG A 119 9.25 -12.43 3.45
CA ARG A 119 8.16 -11.44 3.58
C ARG A 119 7.60 -11.48 5.01
N MET A 120 7.21 -10.31 5.52
CA MET A 120 6.57 -10.15 6.81
C MET A 120 5.10 -9.72 6.69
N PRO A 121 4.20 -10.16 7.57
CA PRO A 121 4.36 -11.32 8.43
C PRO A 121 4.51 -12.61 7.58
N PRO A 122 5.21 -13.64 8.09
CA PRO A 122 5.58 -14.82 7.29
C PRO A 122 4.37 -15.68 6.90
N HIS A 123 3.41 -15.86 7.81
CA HIS A 123 2.26 -16.75 7.60
C HIS A 123 1.00 -16.03 7.14
N ASP A 124 0.80 -14.80 7.61
CA ASP A 124 -0.42 -14.05 7.35
C ASP A 124 -0.04 -12.64 6.86
N PRO A 125 0.16 -12.48 5.53
CA PRO A 125 0.57 -11.21 4.94
C PRO A 125 -0.44 -10.10 5.24
N LEU A 126 0.00 -8.85 5.13
CA LEU A 126 -0.94 -7.74 5.15
C LEU A 126 -1.87 -7.82 3.94
N SER A 127 -3.12 -7.41 4.14
CA SER A 127 -4.02 -7.13 3.02
C SER A 127 -3.49 -5.94 2.22
N ARG A 128 -3.97 -5.80 0.98
CA ARG A 128 -3.61 -4.66 0.13
C ARG A 128 -3.93 -3.32 0.83
N ASP A 129 -5.11 -3.23 1.43
CA ASP A 129 -5.56 -1.99 2.09
C ASP A 129 -4.71 -1.66 3.32
N GLN A 130 -4.28 -2.68 4.08
CA GLN A 130 -3.37 -2.50 5.22
C GLN A 130 -1.98 -2.01 4.77
N ALA A 131 -1.42 -2.63 3.72
CA ALA A 131 -0.14 -2.19 3.18
C ALA A 131 -0.23 -0.77 2.60
N THR A 132 -1.33 -0.44 1.91
CA THR A 132 -1.59 0.91 1.40
C THR A 132 -1.79 1.93 2.51
N ALA A 133 -2.49 1.59 3.60
CA ALA A 133 -2.61 2.47 4.76
C ALA A 133 -1.24 2.76 5.38
N LEU A 134 -0.41 1.73 5.55
CA LEU A 134 0.96 1.89 6.06
C LEU A 134 1.83 2.75 5.13
N GLU A 135 1.76 2.52 3.82
CA GLU A 135 2.49 3.31 2.81
C GLU A 135 2.08 4.79 2.84
N ARG A 136 0.76 5.06 2.84
CA ARG A 136 0.23 6.43 2.90
C ARG A 136 0.63 7.13 4.19
N TRP A 137 0.52 6.45 5.32
CA TRP A 137 0.92 7.00 6.61
C TRP A 137 2.42 7.36 6.62
N ILE A 138 3.29 6.49 6.10
CA ILE A 138 4.71 6.79 5.94
C ILE A 138 4.91 8.00 5.03
N ALA A 139 4.21 8.07 3.89
CA ALA A 139 4.30 9.18 2.94
C ALA A 139 3.92 10.53 3.55
N LEU A 140 2.96 10.54 4.49
CA LEU A 140 2.54 11.73 5.25
C LEU A 140 3.53 12.15 6.34
N GLY A 141 4.69 11.50 6.45
CA GLY A 141 5.67 11.77 7.49
C GLY A 141 5.46 10.96 8.75
N ALA A 142 4.72 9.85 8.67
CA ALA A 142 4.42 8.99 9.81
C ALA A 142 3.88 9.76 11.04
N PRO A 143 2.84 10.62 10.88
CA PRO A 143 2.32 11.43 11.97
C PRO A 143 1.75 10.55 13.09
N ARG A 144 1.79 11.07 14.32
CA ARG A 144 1.18 10.46 15.52
C ARG A 144 -0.28 10.87 15.64
#